data_AF-A0A956KI89-F1
#
_entry.id   AF-A0A956KI89-F1
#
_cell.length_a   1.000
_cell.length_b   1.000
_cell.length_c   1.000
_cell.angle_alpha   90.00
_cell.angle_beta   90.00
_cell.angle_gamma   90.00
#
_symmetry.space_group_name_H-M   'P 1'
#
loop_
_entity.id
_entity.type
_entity.pdbx_description
1 polymer ?
#
loop_
_entity_poly.entity_id
_entity_poly.type
_entity_poly.pdbx_seq_one_letter_code
_entity_poly.pdbx_strand_id
1 'polypeptide(L)'
;MGARLRLRLLAALILVGCVEETLLPAPSWCEAKPQQFATFESSVMWGYDVELGELCDGSWTAAHAHSDWVAALWGEREDFGYAIYDSGEHPCWPCPTDFQGCVRYDSVHSTVFPHRHEITHAVRPGSCYPLIEEGFAVLYGDHFAEYSPFGDITEALQWIDERGNLDGLYYGASARFVAYLIERGGIEPLRQLCSHDIDSSATFAVVVEEIYGESLDAILQAFAVDYPDDKLFYPWVLRQDLACEVGEQPVLTSPASWTMDMRCGSPGVEGRMGEWLMTHQLIEIPEAGRYRVTATTD
;
A
#
# COMPACT_ATOMS: atom_id res chain seq x y z
N MET A 1 39.42 -30.94 29.27
CA MET A 1 39.76 -31.10 27.85
C MET A 1 38.45 -31.13 27.08
N GLY A 2 38.10 -30.01 26.45
CA GLY A 2 36.77 -29.73 25.91
C GLY A 2 36.53 -30.34 24.53
N ALA A 3 35.29 -30.79 24.32
CA ALA A 3 34.77 -31.24 23.04
C ALA A 3 34.69 -30.07 22.05
N ARG A 4 35.18 -30.27 20.83
CA ARG A 4 35.06 -29.31 19.72
C ARG A 4 33.78 -29.60 18.95
N LEU A 5 32.79 -28.71 19.07
CA LEU A 5 31.63 -28.63 18.19
C LEU A 5 32.12 -28.23 16.79
N ARG A 6 31.85 -29.03 15.75
CA ARG A 6 32.09 -28.66 14.36
C ARG A 6 30.82 -28.00 13.82
N LEU A 7 30.83 -26.67 13.69
CA LEU A 7 29.81 -25.92 12.96
C LEU A 7 30.02 -26.17 11.46
N ARG A 8 29.02 -26.70 10.76
CA ARG A 8 28.98 -26.72 9.29
C ARG A 8 28.32 -25.41 8.85
N LEU A 9 29.11 -24.51 8.29
CA LEU A 9 28.62 -23.34 7.58
C LEU A 9 28.06 -23.84 6.23
N LEU A 10 26.75 -23.73 6.02
CA LEU A 10 26.16 -23.90 4.70
C LEU A 10 26.16 -22.50 4.06
N ALA A 11 27.13 -22.22 3.20
CA ALA A 11 27.04 -21.07 2.31
C ALA A 11 26.21 -21.51 1.10
N ALA A 12 24.94 -21.09 1.05
CA ALA A 12 24.15 -21.17 -0.17
C ALA A 12 24.62 -20.03 -1.08
N LEU A 13 25.44 -20.37 -2.07
CA LEU A 13 25.67 -19.51 -3.22
C LEU A 13 24.43 -19.66 -4.11
N ILE A 14 23.49 -18.72 -4.03
CA ILE A 14 22.43 -18.59 -5.03
C ILE A 14 23.10 -18.05 -6.28
N LEU A 15 23.41 -18.95 -7.21
CA LEU A 15 23.69 -18.56 -8.59
C LEU A 15 22.35 -18.09 -9.17
N VAL A 16 22.18 -16.77 -9.29
CA VAL A 16 21.16 -16.17 -10.14
C VAL A 16 21.46 -16.67 -11.55
N GLY A 17 20.74 -17.69 -11.99
CA GLY A 17 20.71 -18.05 -13.40
C GLY A 17 20.17 -16.83 -14.14
N CYS A 18 20.85 -16.38 -15.18
CA CYS A 18 20.28 -15.47 -16.15
C CYS A 18 19.07 -16.18 -16.77
N VAL A 19 17.88 -15.96 -16.18
CA VAL A 19 16.62 -16.24 -16.85
C VAL A 19 16.66 -15.38 -18.11
N GLU A 20 16.42 -15.97 -19.27
CA GLU A 20 16.22 -15.21 -20.50
C GLU A 20 15.23 -14.09 -20.19
N GLU A 21 15.67 -12.85 -20.43
CA GLU A 21 14.91 -11.62 -20.30
C GLU A 21 13.55 -11.75 -20.99
N THR A 22 12.51 -12.22 -20.30
CA THR A 22 11.13 -11.87 -20.66
C THR A 22 10.93 -10.44 -20.21
N LEU A 23 11.52 -9.52 -20.98
CA LEU A 23 11.13 -8.11 -20.96
C LEU A 23 9.62 -8.09 -21.20
N LEU A 24 8.85 -7.58 -20.25
CA LEU A 24 7.58 -6.99 -20.64
C LEU A 24 7.96 -5.93 -21.69
N PRO A 25 7.39 -5.99 -22.90
CA PRO A 25 7.77 -5.06 -23.93
C PRO A 25 7.56 -3.65 -23.38
N ALA A 26 8.61 -2.82 -23.45
CA ALA A 26 8.48 -1.40 -23.14
C ALA A 26 7.22 -0.91 -23.85
N PRO A 27 6.32 -0.18 -23.16
CA PRO A 27 5.08 0.24 -23.77
C PRO A 27 5.37 0.92 -25.10
N SER A 28 4.61 0.63 -26.16
CA SER A 28 4.95 1.07 -27.52
C SER A 28 5.06 2.59 -27.71
N TRP A 29 4.60 3.35 -26.72
CA TRP A 29 4.66 4.81 -26.64
C TRP A 29 5.91 5.35 -25.92
N CYS A 30 6.71 4.49 -25.28
CA CYS A 30 7.94 4.83 -24.58
C CYS A 30 9.16 4.33 -25.37
N GLU A 31 10.00 5.26 -25.84
CA GLU A 31 11.25 4.92 -26.53
C GLU A 31 12.43 4.66 -25.57
N ALA A 32 12.28 5.04 -24.29
CA ALA A 32 13.30 4.80 -23.28
C ALA A 32 13.40 3.31 -22.94
N LYS A 33 14.63 2.83 -22.78
CA LYS A 33 14.89 1.45 -22.33
C LYS A 33 14.96 1.44 -20.81
N PRO A 34 14.01 0.80 -20.11
CA PRO A 34 14.13 0.67 -18.68
C PRO A 34 15.35 -0.17 -18.31
N GLN A 35 15.91 0.11 -17.14
CA GLN A 35 16.83 -0.80 -16.48
C GLN A 35 16.01 -1.78 -15.65
N GLN A 36 16.22 -3.08 -15.85
CA GLN A 36 15.63 -4.07 -14.96
C GLN A 36 16.42 -4.09 -13.66
N PHE A 37 15.74 -3.90 -12.53
CA PHE A 37 16.40 -3.86 -11.23
C PHE A 37 16.32 -5.19 -10.48
N ALA A 38 15.16 -5.83 -10.52
CA ALA A 38 14.96 -7.12 -9.88
C ALA A 38 13.80 -7.88 -10.52
N THR A 39 13.81 -9.19 -10.28
CA THR A 39 12.65 -10.07 -10.42
C THR A 39 12.29 -10.56 -9.03
N PHE A 40 11.02 -10.48 -8.65
CA PHE A 40 10.52 -11.06 -7.43
C PHE A 40 9.38 -12.01 -7.74
N GLU A 41 9.61 -13.31 -7.53
CA GLU A 41 8.68 -14.39 -7.90
C GLU A 41 8.18 -14.24 -9.36
N SER A 42 6.95 -13.73 -9.54
CA SER A 42 6.26 -13.45 -10.80
C SER A 42 6.30 -11.96 -11.22
N SER A 43 6.65 -11.06 -10.31
CA SER A 43 6.71 -9.62 -10.53
C SER A 43 8.08 -9.17 -11.06
N VAL A 44 8.08 -8.28 -12.04
CA VAL A 44 9.32 -7.67 -12.58
C VAL A 44 9.34 -6.18 -12.27
N MET A 45 10.48 -5.69 -11.78
CA MET A 45 10.67 -4.27 -11.52
C MET A 45 11.62 -3.61 -12.53
N TRP A 46 11.18 -2.45 -13.00
CA TRP A 46 11.82 -1.62 -14.01
C TRP A 46 12.10 -0.24 -13.44
N GLY A 47 13.24 0.34 -13.81
CA GLY A 47 13.57 1.74 -13.56
C GLY A 47 13.72 2.54 -14.83
N TYR A 48 13.15 3.74 -14.84
CA TYR A 48 13.35 4.75 -15.86
C TYR A 48 14.12 5.91 -15.24
N ASP A 49 15.39 6.03 -15.63
CA ASP A 49 16.32 7.05 -15.13
C ASP A 49 16.47 7.07 -13.59
N VAL A 50 16.40 5.88 -12.98
CA VAL A 50 16.57 5.63 -11.54
C VAL A 50 17.92 4.98 -11.27
N GLU A 51 18.61 5.39 -10.21
CA GLU A 51 19.83 4.70 -9.77
C GLU A 51 19.49 3.65 -8.70
N LEU A 52 20.04 2.43 -8.86
CA LEU A 52 19.82 1.32 -7.91
C LEU A 52 20.19 1.68 -6.46
N GLY A 53 21.18 2.56 -6.25
CA GLY A 53 21.63 2.96 -4.92
C GLY A 53 20.60 3.79 -4.13
N GLU A 54 19.56 4.29 -4.80
CA GLU A 54 18.46 5.03 -4.16
C GLU A 54 17.40 4.09 -3.58
N LEU A 55 17.44 2.81 -3.95
CA LEU A 55 16.51 1.79 -3.51
C LEU A 55 17.16 0.96 -2.40
N CYS A 56 16.65 1.09 -1.19
CA CYS A 56 17.13 0.32 -0.05
C CYS A 56 16.57 -1.11 -0.07
N ASP A 57 17.34 -2.07 0.43
CA ASP A 57 16.92 -3.48 0.51
C ASP A 57 15.61 -3.64 1.30
N GLY A 58 15.36 -2.75 2.28
CA GLY A 58 14.11 -2.74 3.03
C GLY A 58 12.88 -2.37 2.21
N SER A 59 13.01 -1.52 1.18
CA SER A 59 11.88 -1.14 0.30
C SER A 59 11.30 -2.37 -0.40
N TRP A 60 12.15 -3.31 -0.81
CA TRP A 60 11.73 -4.55 -1.44
C TRP A 60 11.00 -5.47 -0.47
N THR A 61 11.57 -5.64 0.72
CA THR A 61 10.97 -6.47 1.77
C THR A 61 9.58 -5.93 2.13
N ALA A 62 9.46 -4.61 2.25
CA ALA A 62 8.20 -3.93 2.48
C ALA A 62 7.19 -4.12 1.34
N ALA A 63 7.60 -3.93 0.08
CA ALA A 63 6.72 -4.12 -1.08
C ALA A 63 6.09 -5.53 -1.10
N HIS A 64 6.91 -6.56 -0.85
CA HIS A 64 6.45 -7.95 -0.88
C HIS A 64 5.54 -8.26 0.30
N ALA A 65 5.93 -7.87 1.50
CA ALA A 65 5.16 -8.19 2.67
C ALA A 65 3.82 -7.44 2.68
N HIS A 66 3.77 -6.21 2.13
CA HIS A 66 2.53 -5.50 1.85
C HIS A 66 1.65 -6.22 0.83
N SER A 67 2.23 -6.64 -0.30
CA SER A 67 1.53 -7.42 -1.32
C SER A 67 0.96 -8.74 -0.75
N ASP A 68 1.76 -9.49 0.01
CA ASP A 68 1.34 -10.75 0.64
C ASP A 68 0.21 -10.53 1.64
N TRP A 69 0.30 -9.46 2.43
CA TRP A 69 -0.73 -9.11 3.40
C TRP A 69 -2.05 -8.74 2.74
N VAL A 70 -2.05 -7.86 1.74
CA VAL A 70 -3.27 -7.48 1.01
C VAL A 70 -3.85 -8.69 0.27
N ALA A 71 -3.03 -9.52 -0.35
CA ALA A 71 -3.48 -10.76 -0.99
C ALA A 71 -4.13 -11.72 0.03
N ALA A 72 -3.54 -11.87 1.21
CA ALA A 72 -4.11 -12.71 2.27
C ALA A 72 -5.43 -12.16 2.82
N LEU A 73 -5.53 -10.84 2.96
CA LEU A 73 -6.75 -10.15 3.38
C LEU A 73 -7.87 -10.29 2.34
N TRP A 74 -7.54 -10.11 1.06
CA TRP A 74 -8.50 -10.22 -0.04
C TRP A 74 -8.86 -11.67 -0.35
N GLY A 75 -7.96 -12.61 -0.07
CA GLY A 75 -8.11 -14.05 -0.34
C GLY A 75 -7.68 -14.47 -1.75
N GLU A 76 -7.21 -13.54 -2.58
CA GLU A 76 -6.75 -13.76 -3.96
C GLU A 76 -5.57 -12.83 -4.28
N ARG A 77 -4.76 -13.21 -5.27
CA ARG A 77 -3.59 -12.45 -5.73
C ARG A 77 -3.55 -12.37 -7.25
N GLU A 78 -3.31 -11.17 -7.77
CA GLU A 78 -2.85 -10.95 -9.14
C GLU A 78 -1.35 -10.68 -9.18
N ASP A 79 -0.72 -11.19 -10.23
CA ASP A 79 0.67 -10.86 -10.54
C ASP A 79 0.71 -9.48 -11.20
N PHE A 80 1.62 -8.62 -10.76
CA PHE A 80 1.79 -7.28 -11.30
C PHE A 80 3.26 -6.93 -11.52
N GLY A 81 3.54 -6.08 -12.50
CA GLY A 81 4.84 -5.43 -12.68
C GLY A 81 5.00 -4.18 -11.82
N TYR A 82 6.22 -3.70 -11.65
CA TYR A 82 6.48 -2.41 -11.02
C TYR A 82 7.42 -1.58 -11.89
N ALA A 83 7.08 -0.33 -12.16
CA ALA A 83 7.89 0.61 -12.91
C ALA A 83 8.10 1.87 -12.09
N ILE A 84 9.36 2.14 -11.74
CA ILE A 84 9.75 3.34 -11.00
C ILE A 84 10.35 4.38 -11.94
N TYR A 85 10.00 5.64 -11.70
CA TYR A 85 10.38 6.80 -12.51
C TYR A 85 11.05 7.86 -11.64
N ASP A 86 12.07 8.53 -12.16
CA ASP A 86 12.70 9.72 -11.54
C ASP A 86 11.70 10.83 -11.18
N SER A 87 10.69 11.03 -12.02
CA SER A 87 9.71 12.09 -11.88
C SER A 87 8.41 11.77 -12.61
N GLY A 88 7.32 12.45 -12.20
CA GLY A 88 6.05 12.46 -12.93
C GLY A 88 6.09 13.26 -14.24
N GLU A 89 7.22 13.93 -14.52
CA GLU A 89 7.47 14.65 -15.77
C GLU A 89 8.23 13.78 -16.80
N HIS A 90 8.64 12.57 -16.41
CA HIS A 90 9.38 11.67 -17.28
C HIS A 90 8.58 11.39 -18.57
N PRO A 91 9.21 11.38 -19.77
CA PRO A 91 8.49 11.19 -21.05
C PRO A 91 7.71 9.87 -21.14
N CYS A 92 8.13 8.88 -20.37
CA CYS A 92 7.46 7.58 -20.26
C CYS A 92 6.53 7.46 -19.04
N TRP A 93 6.12 8.56 -18.40
CA TRP A 93 5.19 8.55 -17.27
C TRP A 93 3.75 8.31 -17.77
N PRO A 94 3.07 7.21 -17.34
CA PRO A 94 1.73 6.88 -17.84
C PRO A 94 0.60 7.44 -16.99
N CYS A 95 0.88 7.97 -15.81
CA CYS A 95 -0.15 8.43 -14.88
C CYS A 95 -0.55 9.87 -15.21
N PRO A 96 -1.73 10.32 -14.74
CA PRO A 96 -2.13 11.71 -14.88
C PRO A 96 -1.07 12.67 -14.30
N THR A 97 -1.06 13.90 -14.82
CA THR A 97 -0.23 14.98 -14.26
C THR A 97 -0.60 15.17 -12.79
N ASP A 98 0.42 15.37 -11.94
CA ASP A 98 0.32 15.55 -10.48
C ASP A 98 0.11 14.28 -9.62
N PHE A 99 0.00 13.10 -10.23
CA PHE A 99 -0.09 11.84 -9.48
C PHE A 99 1.32 11.32 -9.13
N GLN A 100 1.47 10.73 -7.95
CA GLN A 100 2.73 10.06 -7.52
C GLN A 100 2.80 8.60 -7.96
N GLY A 101 1.65 8.03 -8.36
CA GLY A 101 1.54 6.71 -8.91
C GLY A 101 0.21 6.45 -9.60
N CYS A 102 0.13 5.31 -10.27
CA CYS A 102 -1.09 4.72 -10.77
C CYS A 102 -0.86 3.24 -11.13
N VAL A 103 -1.92 2.44 -11.12
CA VAL A 103 -1.91 1.11 -11.73
C VAL A 103 -2.40 1.18 -13.18
N ARG A 104 -1.56 0.75 -14.12
CA ARG A 104 -1.87 0.63 -15.55
C ARG A 104 -1.12 -0.54 -16.15
N TYR A 105 -1.70 -1.20 -17.16
CA TYR A 105 -1.03 -2.26 -17.92
C TYR A 105 -0.47 -3.37 -17.02
N ASP A 106 -1.27 -3.80 -16.04
CA ASP A 106 -0.89 -4.83 -15.06
C ASP A 106 0.39 -4.49 -14.29
N SER A 107 0.66 -3.19 -14.11
CA SER A 107 1.85 -2.68 -13.44
C SER A 107 1.54 -1.46 -12.56
N VAL A 108 2.23 -1.40 -11.43
CA VAL A 108 2.34 -0.16 -10.64
C VAL A 108 3.35 0.75 -11.31
N HIS A 109 2.95 1.98 -11.61
CA HIS A 109 3.84 3.03 -12.07
C HIS A 109 3.97 4.07 -10.97
N SER A 110 5.19 4.40 -10.54
CA SER A 110 5.36 5.32 -9.40
C SER A 110 6.68 6.09 -9.42
N THR A 111 6.71 7.27 -8.79
CA THR A 111 7.95 7.99 -8.49
C THR A 111 8.61 7.57 -7.18
N VAL A 112 7.90 6.80 -6.35
CA VAL A 112 8.35 6.32 -5.04
C VAL A 112 8.31 4.79 -4.95
N PHE A 113 9.05 4.22 -4.00
CA PHE A 113 9.07 2.77 -3.80
C PHE A 113 9.33 2.34 -2.35
N PRO A 114 8.47 1.50 -1.75
CA PRO A 114 7.21 0.99 -2.28
C PRO A 114 6.07 2.01 -2.23
N HIS A 115 5.30 2.15 -3.33
CA HIS A 115 4.05 2.89 -3.32
C HIS A 115 2.91 1.95 -2.90
N ARG A 116 2.76 1.76 -1.60
CA ARG A 116 1.83 0.78 -1.00
C ARG A 116 0.38 0.96 -1.46
N HIS A 117 -0.11 2.19 -1.61
CA HIS A 117 -1.45 2.47 -2.17
C HIS A 117 -1.65 1.82 -3.55
N GLU A 118 -0.74 2.06 -4.50
CA GLU A 118 -0.83 1.44 -5.82
C GLU A 118 -0.61 -0.08 -5.79
N ILE A 119 0.25 -0.58 -4.89
CA ILE A 119 0.38 -2.02 -4.70
C ILE A 119 -0.94 -2.64 -4.24
N THR A 120 -1.70 -1.95 -3.37
CA THR A 120 -3.02 -2.40 -2.92
C THR A 120 -4.02 -2.52 -4.08
N HIS A 121 -3.96 -1.62 -5.06
CA HIS A 121 -4.73 -1.75 -6.30
C HIS A 121 -4.25 -2.94 -7.15
N ALA A 122 -2.94 -3.05 -7.38
CA ALA A 122 -2.39 -4.00 -8.35
C ALA A 122 -2.42 -5.46 -7.91
N VAL A 123 -2.40 -5.72 -6.60
CA VAL A 123 -2.28 -7.08 -6.06
C VAL A 123 -3.59 -7.86 -6.08
N ARG A 124 -4.73 -7.17 -6.24
CA ARG A 124 -6.05 -7.78 -6.12
C ARG A 124 -6.77 -7.79 -7.47
N PRO A 125 -7.59 -8.81 -7.75
CA PRO A 125 -8.27 -8.92 -9.03
C PRO A 125 -9.38 -7.89 -9.21
N GLY A 126 -9.39 -7.31 -10.41
CA GLY A 126 -10.42 -6.37 -10.85
C GLY A 126 -10.37 -5.01 -10.15
N SER A 127 -11.36 -4.18 -10.46
CA SER A 127 -11.55 -2.85 -9.87
C SER A 127 -12.94 -2.76 -9.24
N CYS A 128 -13.03 -2.12 -8.08
CA CYS A 128 -14.26 -1.74 -7.43
C CYS A 128 -14.79 -0.41 -7.97
N TYR A 129 -16.00 -0.05 -7.55
CA TYR A 129 -16.50 1.31 -7.68
C TYR A 129 -15.52 2.31 -7.02
N PRO A 130 -15.22 3.49 -7.62
CA PRO A 130 -14.13 4.38 -7.17
C PRO A 130 -14.16 4.74 -5.69
N LEU A 131 -15.35 4.90 -5.09
CA LEU A 131 -15.48 5.17 -3.66
C LEU A 131 -14.89 4.04 -2.79
N ILE A 132 -15.03 2.79 -3.21
CA ILE A 132 -14.52 1.63 -2.47
C ILE A 132 -13.06 1.39 -2.84
N GLU A 133 -12.72 1.53 -4.13
CA GLU A 133 -11.38 1.30 -4.68
C GLU A 133 -10.32 2.14 -3.93
N GLU A 134 -10.50 3.46 -3.95
CA GLU A 134 -9.57 4.40 -3.31
C GLU A 134 -9.62 4.30 -1.79
N GLY A 135 -10.80 4.07 -1.21
CA GLY A 135 -10.96 3.96 0.24
C GLY A 135 -10.22 2.75 0.79
N PHE A 136 -10.27 1.62 0.09
CA PHE A 136 -9.52 0.42 0.43
C PHE A 136 -8.02 0.65 0.28
N ALA A 137 -7.57 1.27 -0.82
CA ALA A 137 -6.17 1.59 -1.05
C ALA A 137 -5.59 2.58 -0.04
N VAL A 138 -6.36 3.57 0.42
CA VAL A 138 -5.95 4.50 1.48
C VAL A 138 -5.94 3.83 2.84
N LEU A 139 -6.95 3.03 3.14
CA LEU A 139 -7.05 2.31 4.40
C LEU A 139 -5.86 1.36 4.60
N TYR A 140 -5.50 0.63 3.54
CA TYR A 140 -4.47 -0.40 3.56
C TYR A 140 -3.11 0.03 3.01
N GLY A 141 -2.99 1.10 2.24
CA GLY A 141 -1.73 1.52 1.60
C GLY A 141 -1.10 2.78 2.20
N ASP A 142 -1.92 3.72 2.67
CA ASP A 142 -1.44 5.04 3.14
C ASP A 142 -1.40 5.15 4.66
N HIS A 143 -0.73 4.19 5.28
CA HIS A 143 -0.69 4.03 6.72
C HIS A 143 -0.09 5.21 7.50
N PHE A 144 0.69 6.05 6.81
CA PHE A 144 1.39 7.19 7.39
C PHE A 144 0.77 8.54 7.02
N ALA A 145 -0.19 8.56 6.08
CA ALA A 145 -0.85 9.78 5.69
C ALA A 145 -2.07 10.05 6.60
N GLU A 146 -2.12 11.26 7.13
CA GLU A 146 -3.32 11.78 7.78
C GLU A 146 -4.20 12.44 6.70
N TYR A 147 -5.05 11.65 6.06
CA TYR A 147 -6.11 12.21 5.22
C TYR A 147 -7.24 12.68 6.12
N SER A 148 -7.21 13.97 6.44
CA SER A 148 -8.38 14.61 7.03
C SER A 148 -9.56 14.44 6.06
N PRO A 149 -10.69 13.90 6.50
CA PRO A 149 -11.85 13.73 5.64
C PRO A 149 -12.31 15.12 5.18
N PHE A 150 -12.38 15.31 3.87
CA PHE A 150 -13.04 16.46 3.26
C PHE A 150 -14.43 16.02 2.80
N GLY A 151 -15.44 16.84 3.12
CA GLY A 151 -16.82 16.59 2.74
C GLY A 151 -17.42 15.32 3.35
N ASP A 152 -18.58 14.91 2.82
CA ASP A 152 -19.23 13.65 3.18
C ASP A 152 -19.30 12.66 1.99
N ILE A 153 -19.79 11.45 2.25
CA ILE A 153 -19.89 10.40 1.22
C ILE A 153 -20.89 10.78 0.12
N THR A 154 -21.91 11.58 0.42
CA THR A 154 -22.87 12.04 -0.60
C THR A 154 -22.17 12.97 -1.59
N GLU A 155 -21.35 13.90 -1.10
CA GLU A 155 -20.53 14.78 -1.94
C GLU A 155 -19.53 14.00 -2.79
N ALA A 156 -18.89 12.97 -2.22
CA ALA A 156 -17.98 12.08 -2.94
C ALA A 156 -18.70 11.29 -4.06
N LEU A 157 -19.90 10.76 -3.79
CA LEU A 157 -20.71 10.05 -4.79
C LEU A 157 -21.13 10.95 -5.94
N GLN A 158 -21.57 12.19 -5.63
CA GLN A 158 -21.90 13.17 -6.66
C GLN A 158 -20.68 13.51 -7.52
N TRP A 159 -19.50 13.65 -6.90
CA TRP A 159 -18.27 13.90 -7.64
C TRP A 159 -17.95 12.76 -8.63
N ILE A 160 -18.08 11.50 -8.19
CA ILE A 160 -17.88 10.34 -9.06
C ILE A 160 -18.84 10.36 -10.24
N ASP A 161 -20.13 10.65 -10.02
CA ASP A 161 -21.10 10.73 -11.12
C ASP A 161 -20.75 11.83 -12.14
N GLU A 162 -20.19 12.95 -11.67
CA GLU A 162 -19.81 14.08 -12.52
C GLU A 162 -18.48 13.88 -13.28
N ARG A 163 -17.54 13.12 -12.69
CA ARG A 163 -16.14 13.04 -13.18
C ARG A 163 -15.70 11.64 -13.60
N GLY A 164 -16.42 10.61 -13.19
CA GLY A 164 -16.08 9.20 -13.42
C GLY A 164 -14.94 8.66 -12.54
N ASN A 165 -14.44 9.44 -11.58
CA ASN A 165 -13.40 9.05 -10.63
C ASN A 165 -13.61 9.74 -9.27
N LEU A 166 -12.89 9.29 -8.24
CA LEU A 166 -12.87 9.96 -6.94
C LEU A 166 -11.72 10.97 -6.90
N ASP A 167 -11.97 12.18 -6.41
CA ASP A 167 -10.90 13.15 -6.14
C ASP A 167 -10.13 12.77 -4.87
N GLY A 168 -8.81 13.00 -4.88
CA GLY A 168 -7.93 12.80 -3.74
C GLY A 168 -8.40 13.47 -2.44
N LEU A 169 -9.14 14.58 -2.53
CA LEU A 169 -9.74 15.25 -1.36
C LEU A 169 -10.69 14.33 -0.57
N TYR A 170 -11.44 13.45 -1.25
CA TYR A 170 -12.43 12.58 -0.60
C TYR A 170 -11.84 11.26 -0.09
N TYR A 171 -10.55 11.00 -0.30
CA TYR A 171 -9.89 9.73 0.06
C TYR A 171 -10.00 9.42 1.56
N GLY A 172 -9.84 10.43 2.41
CA GLY A 172 -10.00 10.27 3.86
C GLY A 172 -11.41 9.88 4.28
N ALA A 173 -12.44 10.46 3.65
CA ALA A 173 -13.84 10.12 3.93
C ALA A 173 -14.17 8.71 3.42
N SER A 174 -13.73 8.40 2.21
CA SER A 174 -13.86 7.10 1.56
C SER A 174 -13.21 5.97 2.39
N ALA A 175 -11.98 6.15 2.87
CA ALA A 175 -11.30 5.17 3.72
C ALA A 175 -12.03 4.90 5.03
N ARG A 176 -12.60 5.94 5.66
CA ARG A 176 -13.43 5.80 6.87
C ARG A 176 -14.70 5.02 6.59
N PHE A 177 -15.34 5.26 5.46
CA PHE A 177 -16.55 4.55 5.07
C PHE A 177 -16.26 3.07 4.78
N VAL A 178 -15.18 2.76 4.06
CA VAL A 178 -14.72 1.38 3.84
C VAL A 178 -14.41 0.68 5.16
N ALA A 179 -13.69 1.35 6.08
CA ALA A 179 -13.43 0.82 7.42
C ALA A 179 -14.72 0.46 8.17
N TYR A 180 -15.72 1.34 8.14
CA TYR A 180 -17.04 1.11 8.73
C TYR A 180 -17.77 -0.07 8.08
N LEU A 181 -17.73 -0.20 6.75
CA LEU A 181 -18.33 -1.31 6.03
C LEU A 181 -17.68 -2.66 6.41
N ILE A 182 -16.36 -2.68 6.57
CA ILE A 182 -15.60 -3.85 7.04
C ILE A 182 -15.92 -4.18 8.49
N GLU A 183 -16.00 -3.20 9.39
CA GLU A 183 -16.37 -3.44 10.79
C GLU A 183 -17.77 -4.03 10.91
N ARG A 184 -18.70 -3.56 10.07
CA ARG A 184 -20.09 -4.00 10.06
C ARG A 184 -20.29 -5.41 9.49
N GLY A 185 -19.61 -5.74 8.40
CA GLY A 185 -19.89 -6.96 7.62
C GLY A 185 -18.71 -7.90 7.40
N GLY A 186 -17.50 -7.50 7.79
CA GLY A 186 -16.25 -8.15 7.39
C GLY A 186 -15.84 -7.80 5.95
N ILE A 187 -14.75 -8.40 5.49
CA ILE A 187 -14.19 -8.15 4.15
C ILE A 187 -15.03 -8.76 3.01
N GLU A 188 -15.78 -9.82 3.28
CA GLU A 188 -16.50 -10.57 2.24
C GLU A 188 -17.61 -9.76 1.56
N PRO A 189 -18.49 -9.02 2.27
CA PRO A 189 -19.42 -8.08 1.63
C PRO A 189 -18.74 -7.01 0.76
N LEU A 190 -17.55 -6.54 1.16
CA LEU A 190 -16.79 -5.58 0.37
C LEU A 190 -16.29 -6.19 -0.94
N ARG A 191 -15.80 -7.44 -0.89
CA ARG A 191 -15.41 -8.20 -2.10
C ARG A 191 -16.60 -8.41 -3.02
N GLN A 192 -17.77 -8.72 -2.47
CA GLN A 192 -19.01 -8.84 -3.24
C GLN A 192 -19.31 -7.53 -3.96
N LEU A 193 -19.27 -6.37 -3.28
CA LEU A 193 -19.46 -5.05 -3.90
C LEU A 193 -18.55 -4.86 -5.12
N CYS A 194 -17.28 -5.23 -5.01
CA CYS A 194 -16.29 -5.10 -6.08
C CYS A 194 -16.48 -6.07 -7.25
N SER A 195 -17.29 -7.12 -7.09
CA SER A 195 -17.62 -8.06 -8.17
C SER A 195 -18.79 -7.59 -9.03
N HIS A 196 -19.52 -6.55 -8.61
CA HIS A 196 -20.60 -5.95 -9.38
C HIS A 196 -20.08 -4.89 -10.36
N ASP A 197 -20.69 -4.81 -11.52
CA ASP A 197 -20.50 -3.72 -12.47
C ASP A 197 -21.30 -2.49 -12.00
N ILE A 198 -20.61 -1.56 -11.34
CA ILE A 198 -21.21 -0.36 -10.75
C ILE A 198 -20.68 0.88 -11.50
N ASP A 199 -21.57 1.55 -12.21
CA ASP A 199 -21.23 2.67 -13.10
C ASP A 199 -21.69 4.06 -12.59
N SER A 200 -22.45 4.09 -11.50
CA SER A 200 -23.09 5.30 -10.97
C SER A 200 -23.44 5.16 -9.50
N SER A 201 -23.64 6.29 -8.82
CA SER A 201 -24.09 6.32 -7.42
C SER A 201 -25.44 5.63 -7.21
N ALA A 202 -26.33 5.70 -8.22
CA ALA A 202 -27.63 5.03 -8.19
C ALA A 202 -27.48 3.49 -8.21
N THR A 203 -26.64 2.96 -9.10
CA THR A 203 -26.31 1.53 -9.13
C THR A 203 -25.60 1.12 -7.84
N PHE A 204 -24.68 1.95 -7.34
CA PHE A 204 -23.97 1.71 -6.08
C PHE A 204 -24.94 1.56 -4.91
N ALA A 205 -25.92 2.46 -4.78
CA ALA A 205 -26.92 2.40 -3.71
C ALA A 205 -27.75 1.11 -3.74
N VAL A 206 -28.14 0.64 -4.93
CA VAL A 206 -28.88 -0.61 -5.11
C VAL A 206 -28.05 -1.83 -4.70
N VAL A 207 -26.80 -1.91 -5.14
CA VAL A 207 -25.92 -3.05 -4.83
C VAL A 207 -25.57 -3.07 -3.34
N VAL A 208 -25.32 -1.91 -2.73
CA VAL A 208 -25.14 -1.79 -1.28
C VAL A 208 -26.37 -2.33 -0.53
N GLU A 209 -27.58 -1.97 -0.95
CA GLU A 209 -28.81 -2.47 -0.32
C GLU A 209 -28.98 -3.99 -0.50
N GLU A 210 -28.63 -4.53 -1.67
CA GLU A 210 -28.65 -5.97 -1.93
C GLU A 210 -27.71 -6.74 -0.98
N ILE A 211 -26.49 -6.24 -0.80
CA ILE A 211 -25.44 -6.92 -0.04
C ILE A 211 -25.62 -6.76 1.47
N TYR A 212 -25.94 -5.54 1.92
CA TYR A 212 -26.04 -5.22 3.35
C TYR A 212 -27.47 -5.34 3.90
N GLY A 213 -28.49 -5.46 3.04
CA GLY A 213 -29.90 -5.59 3.44
C GLY A 213 -30.52 -4.28 3.95
N GLU A 214 -29.85 -3.15 3.78
CA GLU A 214 -30.26 -1.82 4.24
C GLU A 214 -29.98 -0.78 3.17
N SER A 215 -30.85 0.22 3.03
CA SER A 215 -30.64 1.29 2.06
C SER A 215 -29.35 2.06 2.34
N LEU A 216 -28.72 2.58 1.29
CA LEU A 216 -27.52 3.42 1.42
C LEU A 216 -27.75 4.58 2.39
N ASP A 217 -28.90 5.24 2.35
CA ASP A 217 -29.25 6.33 3.27
C ASP A 217 -29.21 5.90 4.75
N ALA A 218 -29.69 4.69 5.06
CA ALA A 218 -29.67 4.16 6.43
C ALA A 218 -28.23 3.87 6.88
N ILE A 219 -27.43 3.29 5.98
CA ILE A 219 -26.00 3.01 6.21
C ILE A 219 -25.22 4.30 6.43
N LEU A 220 -25.46 5.34 5.63
CA LEU A 220 -24.82 6.65 5.77
C LEU A 220 -25.22 7.37 7.07
N GLN A 221 -26.48 7.25 7.49
CA GLN A 221 -26.94 7.79 8.77
C GLN A 221 -26.26 7.09 9.95
N ALA A 222 -26.16 5.76 9.91
CA ALA A 222 -25.46 4.99 10.94
C ALA A 222 -23.96 5.31 10.94
N PHE A 223 -23.33 5.39 9.77
CA PHE A 223 -21.94 5.81 9.62
C PHE A 223 -21.67 7.17 10.28
N ALA A 224 -22.50 8.18 10.02
CA ALA A 224 -22.33 9.52 10.61
C ALA A 224 -22.45 9.53 12.14
N VAL A 225 -23.19 8.58 12.72
CA VAL A 225 -23.33 8.43 14.18
C VAL A 225 -22.16 7.66 14.79
N ASP A 226 -21.76 6.56 14.17
CA ASP A 226 -20.74 5.65 14.71
C ASP A 226 -19.32 6.20 14.47
N TYR A 227 -19.13 6.92 13.36
CA TYR A 227 -17.87 7.51 12.90
C TYR A 227 -18.00 9.04 12.78
N PRO A 228 -18.16 9.81 13.87
CA PRO A 228 -18.22 11.27 13.79
C PRO A 228 -16.87 11.88 13.37
N ASP A 229 -16.90 13.02 12.67
CA ASP A 229 -15.73 13.67 12.05
C ASP A 229 -14.69 14.20 13.05
N ASP A 230 -15.09 14.40 14.31
CA ASP A 230 -14.20 14.84 15.38
C ASP A 230 -13.28 13.73 15.93
N LYS A 231 -13.53 12.48 15.52
CA LYS A 231 -12.66 11.35 15.83
C LYS A 231 -11.71 11.09 14.67
N LEU A 232 -10.57 11.77 14.70
CA LEU A 232 -9.35 11.50 13.89
C LEU A 232 -8.80 10.06 14.04
N PHE A 233 -9.53 9.16 14.71
CA PHE A 233 -9.00 8.06 15.52
C PHE A 233 -9.17 6.67 14.90
N TYR A 234 -10.01 6.48 13.86
CA TYR A 234 -10.41 5.12 13.44
C TYR A 234 -9.55 4.42 12.38
N PRO A 235 -8.92 5.10 11.40
CA PRO A 235 -8.00 4.42 10.49
C PRO A 235 -6.87 3.71 11.27
N TRP A 236 -6.42 4.30 12.38
CA TRP A 236 -5.35 3.76 13.24
C TRP A 236 -5.70 2.47 13.99
N VAL A 237 -6.98 2.20 14.22
CA VAL A 237 -7.42 1.01 14.98
C VAL A 237 -7.43 -0.23 14.10
N LEU A 238 -7.76 -0.10 12.81
CA LEU A 238 -7.61 -1.18 11.82
C LEU A 238 -6.15 -1.35 11.36
N ARG A 239 -5.29 -0.34 11.59
CA ARG A 239 -3.84 -0.37 11.30
C ARG A 239 -3.02 -1.26 12.25
N GLN A 240 -3.61 -1.96 13.23
CA GLN A 240 -2.85 -2.98 14.00
C GLN A 240 -2.38 -4.15 13.12
N ASP A 241 -3.02 -4.36 11.97
CA ASP A 241 -2.64 -5.36 10.98
C ASP A 241 -1.31 -5.04 10.26
N LEU A 242 -0.74 -3.84 10.44
CA LEU A 242 0.64 -3.49 10.09
C LEU A 242 1.67 -4.47 10.70
N ALA A 243 1.36 -5.07 11.86
CA ALA A 243 2.23 -6.09 12.46
C ALA A 243 2.42 -7.32 11.54
N CYS A 244 1.50 -7.56 10.59
CA CYS A 244 1.60 -8.60 9.59
C CYS A 244 2.39 -8.17 8.34
N GLU A 245 2.46 -6.87 8.03
CA GLU A 245 3.22 -6.31 6.91
C GLU A 245 4.74 -6.43 7.10
N VAL A 246 5.24 -6.60 8.33
CA VAL A 246 6.69 -6.50 8.59
C VAL A 246 7.36 -7.81 9.02
N GLY A 247 6.63 -8.94 9.01
CA GLY A 247 7.13 -10.23 9.47
C GLY A 247 7.50 -10.24 10.96
N GLU A 248 8.30 -11.22 11.40
CA GLU A 248 8.85 -11.27 12.77
C GLU A 248 9.90 -10.15 12.99
N GLN A 249 9.48 -8.87 12.99
CA GLN A 249 10.35 -7.78 13.44
C GLN A 249 10.73 -8.05 14.91
N PRO A 250 12.03 -7.94 15.26
CA PRO A 250 12.44 -8.03 16.65
C PRO A 250 11.78 -6.89 17.43
N VAL A 251 10.95 -7.24 18.41
CA VAL A 251 10.36 -6.24 19.32
C VAL A 251 11.49 -5.57 20.09
N LEU A 252 11.62 -4.25 19.93
CA LEU A 252 12.67 -3.50 20.59
C LEU A 252 12.31 -3.27 22.06
N THR A 253 12.74 -4.18 22.93
CA THR A 253 12.57 -4.06 24.38
C THR A 253 13.68 -3.17 24.98
N SER A 254 13.39 -1.91 25.31
CA SER A 254 14.34 -1.00 25.98
C SER A 254 13.58 -0.02 26.88
N PRO A 255 14.09 0.31 28.09
CA PRO A 255 13.29 0.98 29.11
C PRO A 255 13.06 2.49 28.90
N ALA A 256 13.69 3.16 27.93
CA ALA A 256 13.51 4.62 27.78
C ALA A 256 13.93 5.24 26.43
N SER A 257 14.84 4.60 25.68
CA SER A 257 15.36 5.18 24.43
C SER A 257 15.77 4.15 23.39
N TRP A 258 15.58 4.51 22.12
CA TRP A 258 15.97 3.72 20.95
C TRP A 258 16.76 4.58 19.97
N THR A 259 17.83 4.01 19.41
CA THR A 259 18.55 4.59 18.29
C THR A 259 18.31 3.72 17.06
N MET A 260 17.84 4.32 15.99
CA MET A 260 17.55 3.67 14.72
C MET A 260 18.59 4.11 13.69
N ASP A 261 19.22 3.13 13.06
CA ASP A 261 20.14 3.33 11.96
C ASP A 261 19.35 3.45 10.66
N MET A 262 19.27 4.66 10.11
CA MET A 262 18.47 5.00 8.93
C MET A 262 19.27 4.92 7.62
N ARG A 263 20.41 4.23 7.62
CA ARG A 263 21.20 4.06 6.39
C ARG A 263 20.52 3.05 5.48
N CYS A 264 20.68 3.23 4.18
CA CYS A 264 20.00 2.40 3.18
C CYS A 264 20.34 0.90 3.27
N GLY A 265 21.55 0.57 3.75
CA GLY A 265 21.96 -0.82 4.00
C GLY A 265 21.51 -1.38 5.35
N SER A 266 20.80 -0.60 6.17
CA SER A 266 20.31 -1.05 7.47
C SER A 266 19.02 -1.87 7.30
N PRO A 267 18.83 -2.96 8.07
CA PRO A 267 17.65 -3.81 7.97
C PRO A 267 16.35 -3.01 8.14
N GLY A 268 15.41 -3.20 7.20
CA GLY A 268 14.09 -2.57 7.27
C GLY A 268 14.08 -1.07 6.98
N VAL A 269 15.18 -0.50 6.48
CA VAL A 269 15.17 0.87 5.96
C VAL A 269 14.69 0.85 4.51
N GLU A 270 13.67 1.64 4.25
CA GLU A 270 13.08 1.89 2.94
C GLU A 270 13.65 3.20 2.39
N GLY A 271 14.04 3.16 1.11
CA GLY A 271 14.57 4.30 0.37
C GLY A 271 13.67 4.70 -0.79
N ARG A 272 13.84 5.96 -1.23
CA ARG A 272 13.03 6.57 -2.29
C ARG A 272 11.54 6.67 -1.96
N MET A 273 11.24 7.02 -0.70
CA MET A 273 9.91 7.43 -0.25
C MET A 273 9.75 8.94 -0.53
N GLY A 274 9.87 9.33 -1.80
CA GLY A 274 10.11 10.71 -2.20
C GLY A 274 11.53 11.15 -1.81
N GLU A 275 11.65 12.23 -1.05
CA GLU A 275 12.94 12.70 -0.50
C GLU A 275 13.31 12.03 0.83
N TRP A 276 12.49 11.09 1.31
CA TRP A 276 12.60 10.52 2.66
C TRP A 276 13.16 9.11 2.66
N LEU A 277 13.82 8.76 3.78
CA LEU A 277 14.07 7.39 4.20
C LEU A 277 13.07 7.02 5.31
N MET A 278 12.58 5.80 5.27
CA MET A 278 11.58 5.31 6.23
C MET A 278 12.01 3.99 6.87
N THR A 279 11.50 3.69 8.06
CA THR A 279 11.65 2.36 8.68
C THR A 279 10.49 2.11 9.63
N HIS A 280 10.15 0.84 9.82
CA HIS A 280 9.12 0.39 10.75
C HIS A 280 9.76 -0.45 11.85
N GLN A 281 9.48 -0.10 13.11
CA GLN A 281 9.98 -0.78 14.28
C GLN A 281 8.85 -0.98 15.30
N LEU A 282 8.63 -2.23 15.70
CA LEU A 282 7.72 -2.53 16.79
C LEU A 282 8.44 -2.32 18.12
N ILE A 283 7.90 -1.43 18.94
CA ILE A 283 8.49 -1.06 20.23
C ILE A 283 7.54 -1.49 21.34
N GLU A 284 8.04 -2.30 22.28
CA GLU A 284 7.30 -2.60 23.51
C GLU A 284 7.46 -1.42 24.49
N ILE A 285 6.32 -0.87 24.90
CA ILE A 285 6.25 0.21 25.88
C ILE A 285 5.98 -0.40 27.26
N PRO A 286 7.00 -0.52 28.14
CA PRO A 286 6.85 -1.25 29.40
C PRO A 286 5.96 -0.53 30.42
N GLU A 287 5.93 0.81 30.39
CA GLU A 287 5.10 1.63 31.29
C GLU A 287 4.65 2.94 30.64
N ALA A 288 3.64 3.61 31.19
CA ALA A 288 3.26 4.93 30.71
C ALA A 288 4.38 5.94 31.02
N GLY A 289 4.92 6.61 30.01
CA GLY A 289 6.09 7.48 30.20
C GLY A 289 6.48 8.28 28.97
N ARG A 290 7.55 9.05 29.11
CA ARG A 290 8.19 9.76 27.98
C ARG A 290 9.36 8.93 27.48
N TYR A 291 9.39 8.76 26.17
CA TYR A 291 10.43 7.98 25.50
C TYR A 291 11.17 8.83 24.48
N ARG A 292 12.40 8.41 24.13
CA ARG A 292 13.21 9.07 23.11
C ARG A 292 13.51 8.10 21.97
N VAL A 293 13.19 8.52 20.75
CA VAL A 293 13.70 7.89 19.52
C VAL A 293 14.75 8.82 18.92
N THR A 294 15.86 8.26 18.45
CA THR A 294 16.91 8.99 17.74
C THR A 294 17.20 8.26 16.44
N ALA A 295 17.11 8.96 15.32
CA ALA A 295 17.50 8.45 14.02
C ALA A 295 18.94 8.89 13.71
N THR A 296 19.75 7.99 13.17
CA THR A 296 21.07 8.32 12.63
C THR A 296 21.07 8.04 11.14
N THR A 297 21.23 9.10 10.36
CA THR A 297 21.55 9.09 8.94
C THR A 297 23.02 9.46 8.86
N ASP A 298 23.87 8.71 8.15
CA ASP A 298 25.28 9.14 7.97
C ASP A 298 25.35 10.50 7.24
#